data_AF-A0AAN6GXL6-F1
#
_entry.id   AF-A0AAN6GXL6-F1
#
_cell.length_a   1.000
_cell.length_b   1.000
_cell.length_c   1.000
_cell.angle_alpha   90.00
_cell.angle_beta   90.00
_cell.angle_gamma   90.00
#
_symmetry.space_group_name_H-M   'P 1'
#
loop_
_entity.id
_entity.type
_entity.pdbx_description
1 polymer ?
#
loop_
_entity_poly.entity_id
_entity_poly.type
_entity_poly.pdbx_seq_one_letter_code
_entity_poly.pdbx_strand_id
1 'polypeptide(L)'
;DNGRGLPNITYNGELFLDSATFQDRWVKDMPRTHLEAQSLNVHVLNPSIKPTAGMKKKDAARNMSLIVQVSGSMRIGQPKEGPLRGFSDSFVLVPNEELGKQDVGRQWLIQSQTFRFVV
;
A
#
# COMPACT_ATOMS: atom_id res chain seq x y z
N ASP A 1 17.33 3.59 -11.40
CA ASP A 1 17.14 3.79 -9.96
C ASP A 1 17.29 5.26 -9.66
N ASN A 2 16.23 5.96 -9.25
CA ASN A 2 16.26 7.42 -9.11
C ASN A 2 16.90 7.88 -7.78
N GLY A 3 17.67 7.01 -7.11
CA GLY A 3 18.39 7.29 -5.86
C GLY A 3 17.50 7.58 -4.64
N ARG A 4 16.17 7.45 -4.77
CA ARG A 4 15.22 7.58 -3.68
C ARG A 4 14.82 6.19 -3.20
N GLY A 5 14.95 5.95 -1.89
CA GLY A 5 14.48 4.72 -1.26
C GLY A 5 13.00 4.48 -1.57
N LEU A 6 12.65 3.22 -1.82
CA LEU A 6 11.28 2.77 -1.99
C LEU A 6 10.97 1.75 -0.87
N PRO A 7 9.73 1.71 -0.38
CA PRO A 7 8.61 2.61 -0.72
C PRO A 7 8.70 3.99 -0.05
N ASN A 8 8.06 5.00 -0.66
CA ASN A 8 7.82 6.29 -0.01
C ASN A 8 6.49 6.23 0.75
N ILE A 9 6.52 6.29 2.09
CA ILE A 9 5.33 6.20 2.93
C ILE A 9 5.12 7.53 3.63
N THR A 10 3.97 8.16 3.44
CA THR A 10 3.57 9.35 4.21
C THR A 10 2.45 8.97 5.18
N TYR A 11 2.69 9.06 6.48
CA TYR A 11 1.72 8.73 7.51
C TYR A 11 1.34 9.97 8.32
N ASN A 12 0.10 10.47 8.15
CA ASN A 12 -0.38 11.72 8.75
C ASN A 12 0.52 12.94 8.52
N GLY A 13 1.25 12.97 7.39
CA GLY A 13 2.17 14.05 7.01
C GLY A 13 3.64 13.81 7.39
N GLU A 14 3.94 12.78 8.17
CA GLU A 14 5.32 12.32 8.42
C GLU A 14 5.79 11.41 7.28
N LEU A 15 6.99 11.66 6.75
CA LEU A 15 7.58 10.90 5.64
C LEU A 15 8.54 9.83 6.14
N PHE A 16 8.36 8.60 5.67
CA PHE A 16 9.23 7.45 5.85
C PHE A 16 9.78 7.02 4.48
N LEU A 17 11.10 6.84 4.40
CA LEU A 17 11.81 6.52 3.15
C LEU A 17 12.09 5.03 2.97
N ASP A 18 11.74 4.22 3.97
CA ASP A 18 11.89 2.78 3.94
C ASP A 18 10.77 2.11 4.76
N SER A 19 10.41 0.89 4.37
CA SER A 19 9.32 0.15 5.02
C SER A 19 9.69 -0.40 6.40
N ALA A 20 10.98 -0.65 6.67
CA ALA A 20 11.42 -1.24 7.92
C ALA A 20 11.25 -0.24 9.08
N THR A 21 11.70 1.00 8.91
CA THR A 21 11.51 2.10 9.86
C THR A 21 10.03 2.34 10.14
N PHE A 22 9.18 2.34 9.12
CA PHE A 22 7.73 2.48 9.31
C PHE A 22 7.15 1.29 10.10
N GLN A 23 7.56 0.06 9.79
CA GLN A 23 7.11 -1.14 10.50
C GLN A 23 7.55 -1.14 11.96
N ASP A 24 8.78 -0.74 12.25
CA ASP A 24 9.31 -0.64 13.61
C ASP A 24 8.54 0.42 14.41
N ARG A 25 8.28 1.58 13.82
CA ARG A 25 7.42 2.63 14.41
C ARG A 25 6.02 2.10 14.68
N TRP A 26 5.44 1.37 13.73
CA TRP A 26 4.11 0.78 13.89
C TRP A 26 4.07 -0.22 15.07
N VAL A 27 5.02 -1.14 15.15
CA VAL A 27 5.03 -2.15 16.22
C VAL A 27 5.29 -1.53 17.58
N LYS A 28 6.17 -0.54 17.66
CA LYS A 28 6.60 0.07 18.92
C LYS A 28 5.57 1.05 19.48
N ASP A 29 5.03 1.91 18.62
CA ASP A 29 4.34 3.12 19.07
C ASP A 29 2.85 3.13 18.76
N MET A 30 2.35 2.27 17.85
CA MET A 30 0.91 2.20 17.62
C MET A 30 0.21 1.36 18.69
N PRO A 31 -0.78 1.94 19.43
CA PRO A 31 -1.65 1.15 20.29
C PRO A 31 -2.42 0.13 19.46
N ARG A 32 -2.95 -0.91 20.10
CA ARG A 32 -3.78 -1.91 19.42
C ARG A 32 -4.88 -1.23 18.59
N THR A 33 -4.87 -1.44 17.29
CA THR A 33 -5.84 -0.84 16.36
C THR A 33 -6.78 -1.89 15.79
N HIS A 34 -8.03 -1.48 15.55
CA HIS A 34 -8.97 -2.24 14.72
C HIS A 34 -9.34 -1.40 13.50
N LEU A 35 -9.00 -1.91 12.32
CA LEU A 35 -9.25 -1.26 11.03
C LEU A 35 -10.47 -1.89 10.37
N GLU A 36 -11.39 -1.04 9.95
CA GLU A 36 -12.54 -1.41 9.14
C GLU A 36 -12.49 -0.63 7.84
N ALA A 37 -12.13 -1.33 6.74
CA ALA A 37 -12.18 -0.76 5.41
C ALA A 37 -13.64 -0.75 4.93
N GLN A 38 -14.18 0.44 4.66
CA GLN A 38 -15.59 0.64 4.32
C GLN A 38 -15.78 0.87 2.82
N SER A 39 -14.79 1.48 2.18
CA SER A 39 -14.78 1.68 0.72
C SER A 39 -13.39 1.39 0.16
N LEU A 40 -13.38 0.77 -1.02
CA LEU A 40 -12.19 0.45 -1.79
C LEU A 40 -12.47 0.85 -3.24
N ASN A 41 -11.59 1.64 -3.80
CA ASN A 41 -11.59 2.00 -5.22
C ASN A 41 -10.20 1.75 -5.81
N VAL A 42 -10.16 1.28 -7.06
CA VAL A 42 -8.92 0.96 -7.77
C VAL A 42 -9.01 1.48 -9.19
N HIS A 43 -7.95 2.16 -9.64
CA HIS A 43 -7.77 2.56 -11.04
C HIS A 43 -6.42 2.09 -11.57
N VAL A 44 -6.39 1.73 -12.85
CA VAL A 44 -5.14 1.49 -13.56
C VAL A 44 -4.47 2.83 -13.82
N LEU A 45 -3.29 3.04 -13.25
CA LEU A 45 -2.51 4.27 -13.41
C LEU A 45 -1.64 4.20 -14.68
N ASN A 46 -1.00 3.05 -14.93
CA ASN A 46 -0.29 2.77 -16.17
C ASN A 46 -0.63 1.34 -16.62
N PRO A 47 -1.30 1.15 -17.76
CA PRO A 47 -1.72 -0.17 -18.24
C PRO A 47 -0.57 -1.04 -18.77
N SER A 48 0.61 -0.47 -19.04
CA SER A 48 1.76 -1.20 -19.57
C SER A 48 3.06 -0.58 -19.09
N ILE A 49 3.63 -1.10 -17.99
CA ILE A 49 4.89 -0.59 -17.44
C ILE A 49 6.08 -0.90 -18.36
N LYS A 50 6.11 -2.11 -18.93
CA LYS A 50 7.13 -2.56 -19.89
C LYS A 50 6.50 -3.02 -21.21
N PRO A 51 7.22 -3.04 -22.33
CA PRO A 51 6.72 -3.69 -23.55
C PRO A 51 6.38 -5.16 -23.29
N THR A 52 5.22 -5.62 -23.79
CA THR A 52 4.70 -6.97 -23.50
C THR A 52 5.09 -8.03 -24.55
N ALA A 53 5.86 -7.64 -25.58
CA ALA A 53 6.32 -8.56 -26.61
C ALA A 53 7.16 -9.70 -26.00
N GLY A 54 6.74 -10.95 -26.22
CA GLY A 54 7.41 -12.13 -25.67
C GLY A 54 7.05 -12.48 -24.22
N MET A 55 6.21 -11.68 -23.55
CA MET A 55 5.69 -12.02 -22.21
C MET A 55 4.58 -13.07 -22.29
N LYS A 56 4.49 -13.93 -21.27
CA LYS A 56 3.32 -14.81 -21.11
C LYS A 56 2.08 -13.95 -20.85
N LYS A 57 0.92 -14.39 -21.35
CA LYS A 57 -0.37 -13.66 -21.20
C LYS A 57 -0.68 -13.27 -19.74
N LYS A 58 -0.37 -14.15 -18.78
CA LYS A 58 -0.57 -13.91 -17.34
C LYS A 58 0.30 -12.77 -16.80
N ASP A 59 1.51 -12.63 -17.33
CA ASP A 59 2.48 -11.64 -16.87
C ASP A 59 2.26 -10.31 -17.59
N ALA A 60 1.87 -10.36 -18.88
CA ALA A 60 1.40 -9.19 -19.62
C ALA A 60 0.15 -8.56 -18.98
N ALA A 61 -0.80 -9.38 -18.51
CA ALA A 61 -1.98 -8.90 -17.80
C ALA A 61 -1.66 -8.28 -16.43
N ARG A 62 -0.52 -8.60 -15.83
CA ARG A 62 -0.08 -8.06 -14.53
C ARG A 62 0.87 -6.87 -14.67
N ASN A 63 1.36 -6.57 -15.87
CA ASN A 63 2.32 -5.52 -16.18
C ASN A 63 1.71 -4.10 -16.15
N MET A 64 1.04 -3.77 -15.06
CA MET A 64 0.36 -2.49 -14.87
C MET A 64 0.59 -1.95 -13.47
N SER A 65 0.59 -0.63 -13.33
CA SER A 65 0.55 0.03 -12.02
C SER A 65 -0.88 0.42 -11.67
N LEU A 66 -1.22 0.30 -10.39
CA LEU A 66 -2.55 0.60 -9.87
C LEU A 66 -2.45 1.73 -8.86
N ILE A 67 -3.46 2.61 -8.84
CA ILE A 67 -3.73 3.46 -7.70
C ILE A 67 -4.91 2.87 -6.94
N VAL A 68 -4.73 2.66 -5.64
CA VAL A 68 -5.73 2.09 -4.74
C VAL A 68 -6.08 3.15 -3.71
N GLN A 69 -7.37 3.40 -3.53
CA GLN A 69 -7.88 4.30 -2.51
C GLN A 69 -8.77 3.52 -1.55
N VAL A 70 -8.45 3.61 -0.26
CA VAL A 70 -9.19 2.98 0.82
C VAL A 70 -9.70 4.09 1.72
N SER A 71 -10.98 4.03 2.08
CA SER A 71 -11.50 4.84 3.18
C SER A 71 -12.24 3.96 4.16
N GLY A 72 -12.22 4.35 5.42
CA GLY A 72 -12.90 3.60 6.44
C GLY A 72 -12.73 4.21 7.81
N SER A 73 -12.82 3.36 8.82
CA SER A 73 -12.64 3.77 10.21
C SER A 73 -11.55 2.94 10.89
N MET A 74 -10.82 3.58 11.79
CA MET A 74 -9.83 2.95 12.63
C MET A 74 -10.15 3.27 14.08
N ARG A 75 -10.32 2.21 14.87
CA ARG A 75 -10.43 2.30 16.33
C ARG A 75 -9.06 2.11 16.95
N ILE A 76 -8.67 3.01 17.83
CA ILE A 76 -7.33 3.00 18.46
C ILE A 76 -7.47 2.66 19.95
N GLY A 77 -6.65 1.74 20.45
CA GLY A 77 -6.67 1.31 21.84
C GLY A 77 -7.65 0.17 22.11
N GLN A 78 -8.74 0.46 22.82
CA GLN A 78 -9.70 -0.58 23.23
C GLN A 78 -10.60 -1.01 22.06
N PRO A 79 -10.76 -2.31 21.77
CA PRO A 79 -11.50 -2.80 20.60
C PRO A 79 -12.98 -2.38 20.49
N LYS A 80 -13.64 -2.02 21.60
CA LYS A 80 -15.06 -1.61 21.62
C LYS A 80 -15.27 -0.15 22.04
N GLU A 81 -14.40 0.38 22.88
CA GLU A 81 -14.58 1.70 23.52
C GLU A 81 -13.53 2.74 23.10
N GLY A 82 -12.50 2.32 22.35
CA GLY A 82 -11.46 3.23 21.89
C GLY A 82 -12.00 4.29 20.92
N PRO A 83 -11.35 5.47 20.83
CA PRO A 83 -11.73 6.50 19.88
C PRO A 83 -11.77 5.95 18.46
N LEU A 84 -12.90 6.16 17.80
CA LEU A 84 -13.08 5.86 16.38
C LEU A 84 -12.65 7.09 15.57
N ARG A 85 -11.81 6.87 14.56
CA ARG A 85 -11.35 7.90 13.63
C ARG A 85 -11.63 7.46 12.21
N GLY A 86 -12.14 8.34 11.37
CA GLY A 86 -12.15 8.10 9.93
C GLY A 86 -10.72 8.13 9.39
N PHE A 87 -10.43 7.35 8.36
CA PHE A 87 -9.18 7.44 7.64
C PHE A 87 -9.38 7.39 6.12
N SER A 88 -8.39 7.94 5.41
CA SER A 88 -8.17 7.72 3.99
C SER A 88 -6.74 7.25 3.79
N ASP A 89 -6.56 6.17 3.04
CA ASP A 89 -5.27 5.61 2.65
C ASP A 89 -5.21 5.46 1.14
N SER A 90 -4.09 5.84 0.54
CA SER A 90 -3.88 5.77 -0.90
C SER A 90 -2.54 5.10 -1.21
N PHE A 91 -2.56 4.12 -2.10
CA PHE A 91 -1.38 3.34 -2.48
C PHE A 91 -1.14 3.43 -3.99
N VAL A 92 0.12 3.51 -4.39
CA VAL A 92 0.54 3.13 -5.74
C VAL A 92 1.12 1.73 -5.67
N LEU A 93 0.53 0.81 -6.41
CA LEU A 93 0.98 -0.56 -6.51
C LEU A 93 1.69 -0.80 -7.84
N VAL A 94 2.81 -1.51 -7.79
CA VAL A 94 3.58 -1.95 -8.96
C VAL A 94 3.70 -3.48 -8.97
N PRO A 95 3.86 -4.11 -10.14
CA PRO A 95 4.00 -5.56 -10.23
C PRO A 95 5.22 -6.03 -9.45
N ASN A 96 5.11 -7.17 -8.78
CA ASN A 96 6.23 -7.81 -8.11
C ASN A 96 7.06 -8.60 -9.13
N GLU A 97 8.21 -8.05 -9.54
CA GLU A 97 9.13 -8.70 -10.48
C GLU A 97 9.96 -9.82 -9.84
N GLU A 98 10.09 -9.81 -8.51
CA GLU A 98 10.83 -10.80 -7.74
C GLU A 98 10.02 -12.07 -7.47
N LEU A 99 8.73 -12.07 -7.85
CA LEU A 99 7.86 -13.21 -7.71
C LEU A 99 8.34 -14.35 -8.62
N GLY A 100 9.13 -15.24 -8.05
CA GLY A 100 9.71 -16.38 -8.77
C GLY A 100 8.66 -17.41 -9.23
N LYS A 101 9.15 -18.51 -9.81
CA LYS A 101 8.33 -19.56 -10.44
C LYS A 101 7.27 -20.21 -9.54
N GLN A 102 7.39 -20.06 -8.22
CA GLN A 102 6.45 -20.64 -7.26
C GLN A 102 5.20 -19.79 -7.04
N ASP A 103 5.14 -18.54 -7.55
CA ASP A 103 3.99 -17.61 -7.41
C ASP A 103 3.55 -17.41 -5.93
N VAL A 104 4.46 -17.69 -4.98
CA VAL A 104 4.23 -17.53 -3.54
C VAL A 104 4.63 -16.12 -3.14
N GLY A 105 3.67 -15.32 -2.69
CA GLY A 105 3.89 -13.96 -2.24
C GLY A 105 2.83 -12.97 -2.74
N ARG A 106 3.08 -11.67 -2.56
CA ARG A 106 2.22 -10.61 -3.07
C ARG A 106 2.56 -10.34 -4.53
N GLN A 107 1.55 -10.37 -5.39
CA GLN A 107 1.70 -10.13 -6.83
C GLN A 107 1.99 -8.67 -7.18
N TRP A 108 1.64 -7.75 -6.27
CA TRP A 108 1.96 -6.33 -6.36
C TRP A 108 2.66 -5.87 -5.08
N LEU A 109 3.54 -4.90 -5.22
CA LEU A 109 4.27 -4.24 -4.14
C LEU A 109 3.83 -2.79 -4.03
N ILE A 110 3.84 -2.25 -2.82
CA ILE A 110 3.60 -0.83 -2.58
C ILE A 110 4.84 -0.06 -3.04
N GLN A 111 4.67 0.87 -3.96
CA GLN A 111 5.71 1.82 -4.37
C GLN A 111 5.61 3.12 -3.55
N SER A 112 4.40 3.57 -3.28
CA SER A 112 4.14 4.71 -2.40
C SER A 112 2.83 4.55 -1.64
N GLN A 113 2.78 5.09 -0.43
CA GLN A 113 1.59 5.11 0.43
C GLN A 113 1.36 6.51 1.02
N THR A 114 0.11 6.93 1.13
CA THR A 114 -0.27 8.15 1.85
C THR A 114 -1.50 7.87 2.71
N PHE A 115 -1.27 7.80 4.01
CA PHE A 115 -2.31 7.61 5.02
C PHE A 115 -2.61 8.94 5.73
N ARG A 116 -3.89 9.22 5.97
CA ARG A 116 -4.33 10.36 6.77
C ARG A 116 -5.61 10.03 7.54
N PHE A 117 -5.66 10.42 8.82
CA PHE A 117 -6.92 10.52 9.54
C PHE A 117 -7.76 11.68 9.01
N VAL A 118 -9.04 11.43 8.78
CA VAL A 118 -10.02 12.45 8.40
C VAL A 118 -10.78 12.91 9.64
N VAL A 119 -11.12 14.20 9.68
CA VAL A 119 -11.83 14.86 10.79
C VAL A 119 -13.31 14.58 10.68
#